data_AF-A0A8S2YKG7-F1
#
_entry.id   AF-A0A8S2YKG7-F1
#
_cell.length_a   1.000
_cell.length_b   1.000
_cell.length_c   1.000
_cell.angle_alpha   90.00
_cell.angle_beta   90.00
_cell.angle_gamma   90.00
#
_symmetry.space_group_name_H-M   'P 1'
#
loop_
_entity.id
_entity.type
_entity.pdbx_description
1 polymer ?
#
loop_
_entity_poly.entity_id
_entity_poly.type
_entity_poly.pdbx_seq_one_letter_code
_entity_poly.pdbx_strand_id
1 'polypeptide(L)' 'MPEQDTRKSLGSVGLPGRAHTIKMKDLSGGQKARVALSDLIARQPDVLILDEPTNNLDI' A
#
# COMPACT_ATOMS: atom_id res chain seq x y z
N MET A 1 -1.83 10.73 10.86
CA MET A 1 -2.68 10.91 9.65
C MET A 1 -4.12 10.58 10.04
N PRO A 2 -5.12 11.40 9.69
CA PRO A 2 -6.53 11.06 9.88
C PRO A 2 -6.91 9.72 9.21
N GLU A 3 -7.91 9.02 9.74
CA GLU A 3 -8.35 7.71 9.20
C GLU A 3 -8.75 7.82 7.72
N GLN A 4 -9.47 8.89 7.37
CA GLN A 4 -9.93 9.11 6.00
C GLN A 4 -8.77 9.30 5.01
N ASP A 5 -7.69 9.96 5.44
CA ASP A 5 -6.49 10.12 4.62
C ASP A 5 -5.70 8.81 4.50
N THR A 6 -5.70 8.00 5.55
CA THR A 6 -5.10 6.66 5.53
C THR A 6 -5.80 5.76 4.52
N ARG A 7 -7.14 5.77 4.52
CA ARG A 7 -7.93 5.02 3.54
C ARG A 7 -7.70 5.51 2.10
N LYS A 8 -7.58 6.82 1.90
CA LYS A 8 -7.24 7.39 0.58
C LYS A 8 -5.84 6.94 0.12
N SER A 9 -4.85 6.97 1.00
CA SER A 9 -3.48 6.53 0.70
C SER A 9 -3.40 5.03 0.37
N LEU A 10 -4.12 4.19 1.11
CA LEU A 10 -4.20 2.76 0.80
C LEU A 10 -4.96 2.52 -0.53
N GLY A 11 -5.98 3.32 -0.82
CA GLY A 11 -6.71 3.26 -2.08
C GLY A 11 -5.87 3.65 -3.29
N SER A 12 -4.97 4.65 -3.17
CA SER A 12 -4.14 5.13 -4.29
C SER A 12 -3.12 4.10 -4.79
N VAL A 13 -2.71 3.16 -3.92
CA VAL A 13 -1.84 2.02 -4.28
C VAL A 13 -2.65 0.77 -4.71
N GLY A 14 -3.97 0.90 -4.88
CA GLY A 14 -4.85 -0.18 -5.33
C GLY A 14 -5.18 -1.22 -4.25
N LEU A 15 -5.06 -0.90 -2.95
CA LEU A 15 -5.52 -1.81 -1.89
C LEU A 15 -7.05 -1.67 -1.75
N PRO A 16 -7.83 -2.76 -1.96
CA PRO A 16 -9.29 -2.69 -1.91
C PRO A 16 -9.78 -2.35 -0.50
N GLY A 17 -10.85 -1.56 -0.39
CA GLY A 17 -11.37 -1.07 0.90
C GLY A 17 -11.66 -2.15 1.94
N ARG A 18 -12.10 -3.34 1.49
CA ARG A 18 -12.30 -4.52 2.35
C ARG A 18 -11.03 -4.99 3.05
N ALA A 19 -9.86 -4.73 2.47
CA ALA A 19 -8.57 -5.12 3.03
C ALA A 19 -8.01 -4.10 4.03
N HIS A 20 -8.60 -2.89 4.13
CA HIS A 20 -8.11 -1.84 5.03
C HIS A 20 -8.27 -2.19 6.51
N THR A 21 -9.18 -3.11 6.84
CA THR A 21 -9.45 -3.56 8.22
C THR A 21 -8.93 -4.97 8.51
N ILE A 22 -8.34 -5.64 7.52
CA ILE A 22 -7.74 -6.97 7.69
C ILE A 22 -6.40 -6.82 8.41
N LYS A 23 -6.10 -7.72 9.35
CA LYS A 23 -4.83 -7.71 10.07
C LYS A 23 -3.68 -8.00 9.09
N MET A 24 -2.56 -7.31 9.26
CA MET A 24 -1.39 -7.44 8.39
C MET A 24 -0.94 -8.88 8.13
N LYS A 25 -1.01 -9.76 9.15
CA LYS A 25 -0.62 -11.17 9.01
C LYS A 25 -1.48 -11.94 8.00
N ASP A 26 -2.75 -11.56 7.86
CA ASP A 26 -3.78 -12.25 7.07
C ASP A 26 -3.87 -11.70 5.63
N LEU A 27 -3.10 -10.65 5.30
CA LEU A 27 -3.00 -10.11 3.95
C LEU A 27 -2.15 -10.99 3.03
N SER A 28 -2.49 -11.02 1.74
CA SER A 28 -1.66 -11.66 0.71
C SER A 28 -0.31 -10.94 0.52
N GLY A 29 0.65 -11.58 -0.13
CA GLY A 29 1.94 -10.97 -0.45
C GLY A 29 1.81 -9.65 -1.21
N GLY A 30 0.97 -9.60 -2.26
CA GLY A 30 0.72 -8.38 -3.02
C GLY A 30 0.00 -7.30 -2.22
N GLN A 31 -0.93 -7.67 -1.33
CA GLN A 31 -1.57 -6.69 -0.43
C GLN A 31 -0.57 -6.09 0.58
N LYS A 32 0.33 -6.91 1.14
CA LYS A 32 1.41 -6.44 2.01
C LYS A 32 2.35 -5.49 1.27
N ALA A 33 2.70 -5.81 0.02
CA ALA A 33 3.51 -4.94 -0.83
C ALA A 33 2.83 -3.58 -1.08
N ARG A 34 1.53 -3.56 -1.36
CA ARG A 34 0.74 -2.32 -1.50
C ARG A 34 0.73 -1.50 -0.21
N VAL A 35 0.55 -2.13 0.95
CA VAL A 35 0.65 -1.42 2.25
C VAL A 35 2.03 -0.80 2.44
N ALA A 36 3.10 -1.55 2.16
CA ALA A 36 4.47 -1.04 2.25
C ALA A 36 4.72 0.13 1.29
N LEU A 37 4.21 0.05 0.06
CA LEU A 37 4.29 1.12 -0.93
C LEU A 37 3.55 2.38 -0.46
N SER A 38 2.35 2.22 0.12
CA SER A 38 1.58 3.34 0.69
C SER A 38 2.33 4.03 1.83
N ASP A 39 2.98 3.25 2.71
CA ASP A 39 3.83 3.78 3.79
C ASP A 39 5.06 4.52 3.24
N LEU A 40 5.73 3.99 2.22
CA LEU A 40 6.85 4.65 1.55
C LEU A 40 6.45 5.97 0.92
N ILE A 41 5.33 6.03 0.19
CA ILE A 41 4.82 7.27 -0.41
C ILE A 41 4.42 8.28 0.67
N ALA A 42 3.80 7.82 1.76
CA ALA A 42 3.36 8.69 2.86
C ALA A 42 4.53 9.39 3.56
N ARG A 43 5.75 8.83 3.49
CA ARG A 43 6.98 9.45 4.01
C ARG A 43 7.54 10.57 3.12
N GLN A 44 6.96 10.79 1.94
CA GLN A 44 7.37 11.83 0.99
C GLN A 44 8.88 11.85 0.71
N PRO A 45 9.49 10.72 0.28
CA PRO A 45 10.92 10.69 -0.02
C PRO A 45 11.24 11.56 -1.25
N ASP A 46 12.41 12.20 -1.26
CA ASP A 46 12.90 12.95 -2.43
C ASP A 46 13.18 12.03 -3.62
N VAL A 47 13.65 10.80 -3.34
CA VAL A 47 13.93 9.77 -4.33
C VAL A 47 13.43 8.42 -3.82
N LEU A 48 12.67 7.74 -4.66
CA LEU A 48 12.16 6.39 -4.41
C LEU A 48 12.75 5.42 -5.44
N ILE A 49 13.54 4.45 -4.98
CA ILE A 49 14.10 3.39 -5.82
C ILE A 49 13.31 2.12 -5.55
N LEU A 50 12.72 1.56 -6.60
CA LEU A 50 11.93 0.33 -6.55
C LEU A 50 12.55 -0.66 -7.53
N ASP A 51 12.82 -1.87 -7.06
CA ASP A 51 13.25 -2.98 -7.90
C ASP A 51 12.02 -3.85 -8.24
N GLU A 52 11.75 -4.05 -9.53
CA GLU A 52 10.59 -4.79 -10.05
C GLU A 52 9.24 -4.45 -9.35
N PRO A 53 8.81 -3.17 -9.32
CA PRO A 53 7.68 -2.72 -8.50
C PRO A 53 6.33 -3.36 -8.88
N THR A 54 6.22 -3.93 -10.08
CA THR A 54 4.98 -4.47 -10.64
C THR A 54 4.78 -5.96 -10.38
N ASN A 55 5.78 -6.68 -9.87
CA ASN A 55 5.80 -8.15 -9.84
C ASN A 55 4.70 -8.79 -8.96
N ASN A 56 4.11 -8.01 -8.05
CA ASN A 56 2.99 -8.42 -7.19
C ASN A 56 1.78 -7.44 -7.29
N LEU A 57 1.76 -6.58 -8.30
CA LEU A 57 0.73 -5.58 -8.55
C LEU A 57 -0.14 -6.00 -9.74
N ASP A 58 -0.61 -7.24 -9.77
CA ASP A 58 -1.40 -7.72 -10.91
C ASP A 58 -2.78 -7.03 -11.01
N ILE A 59 -3.23 -6.92 -12.27
CA ILE A 59 -4.41 -6.21 -12.83
C ILE A 59 -5.75 -6.79 -12.35
#